data_AF-A0A1S1MI05-F1
#
_entry.id   AF-A0A1S1MI05-F1
#
_cell.length_a   1.000
_cell.length_b   1.000
_cell.length_c   1.000
_cell.angle_alpha   90.00
_cell.angle_beta   90.00
_cell.angle_gamma   90.00
#
_symmetry.space_group_name_H-M   'P 1'
#
loop_
_entity.id
_entity.type
_entity.pdbx_description
1 polymer ?
#
loop_
_entity_poly.entity_id
_entity_poly.type
_entity_poly.pdbx_seq_one_letter_code
_entity_poly.pdbx_strand_id
1 'polypeptide(L)'
;MTRRARTTLFLAGAAGLALLLWWGFGELPVFGQTHHLYRDLAVRAALSRATANAVASVNFDQRALDTLGEETILFGSVIGVMALLRPAVEEREYRQPANRAATLDATRFVGYLALPVSLAVGLDLVVHGHLTPGGGFQGGVVVAAGLHLLYITGSFRALDRLRPVNVFDVGEA
;
A
#
# COMPACT_ATOMS: atom_id res chain seq x y z
N MET A 1 0.18 25.74 -26.82
CA MET A 1 -0.77 24.71 -27.30
C MET A 1 -2.19 25.08 -26.87
N THR A 2 -3.18 24.99 -27.77
CA THR A 2 -4.59 25.21 -27.41
C THR A 2 -5.13 24.00 -26.62
N ARG A 3 -6.20 24.19 -25.82
CA ARG A 3 -6.88 23.09 -25.11
C ARG A 3 -7.24 21.95 -26.07
N ARG A 4 -7.75 22.31 -27.26
CA ARG A 4 -8.08 21.36 -28.33
C ARG A 4 -6.85 20.55 -28.75
N ALA A 5 -5.72 21.19 -29.06
CA ALA A 5 -4.50 20.49 -29.44
C ALA A 5 -3.99 19.52 -28.36
N ARG A 6 -4.02 19.93 -27.08
CA ARG A 6 -3.63 19.06 -25.95
C ARG A 6 -4.58 17.88 -25.80
N THR A 7 -5.90 18.10 -25.88
CA THR A 7 -6.89 17.03 -25.81
C THR A 7 -6.76 16.06 -26.99
N THR A 8 -6.58 16.56 -28.21
CA THR A 8 -6.38 15.71 -29.39
C THR A 8 -5.12 14.87 -29.27
N LEU A 9 -4.01 15.45 -28.81
CA LEU A 9 -2.76 14.71 -28.58
C LEU A 9 -2.94 13.62 -27.53
N PHE A 10 -3.59 13.93 -26.40
CA PHE A 10 -3.90 12.94 -25.37
C PHE A 10 -4.77 11.80 -25.90
N LEU A 11 -5.86 12.12 -26.61
CA LEU A 11 -6.78 11.12 -27.14
C LEU A 11 -6.11 10.25 -28.21
N ALA A 12 -5.28 10.83 -29.06
CA ALA A 12 -4.51 10.07 -30.05
C ALA A 12 -3.53 9.11 -29.36
N GLY A 13 -2.81 9.56 -28.33
CA GLY A 13 -1.91 8.72 -27.54
C GLY A 13 -2.65 7.62 -26.78
N ALA A 14 -3.78 7.94 -26.13
CA ALA A 14 -4.61 6.99 -25.42
C ALA A 14 -5.21 5.94 -26.37
N ALA A 15 -5.67 6.35 -27.55
CA ALA A 15 -6.15 5.42 -28.58
C ALA A 15 -5.02 4.51 -29.09
N GLY A 16 -3.83 5.05 -29.32
CA GLY A 16 -2.65 4.27 -29.68
C GLY A 16 -2.31 3.22 -28.62
N LEU A 17 -2.27 3.61 -27.34
CA LEU A 17 -2.04 2.68 -26.23
C LEU A 17 -3.14 1.63 -26.14
N ALA A 18 -4.42 2.02 -26.29
CA ALA A 18 -5.54 1.10 -26.25
C ALA A 18 -5.48 0.07 -27.39
N LEU A 19 -5.11 0.48 -28.60
CA LEU A 19 -4.92 -0.42 -29.74
C LEU A 19 -3.75 -1.39 -29.51
N LEU A 20 -2.63 -0.92 -28.96
CA LEU A 20 -1.50 -1.76 -28.61
C LEU A 20 -1.88 -2.80 -27.54
N LEU A 21 -2.60 -2.38 -26.50
CA LEU A 21 -3.09 -3.28 -25.47
C LEU A 21 -4.07 -4.30 -26.05
N TRP A 22 -5.03 -3.85 -26.88
CA TRP A 22 -5.99 -4.72 -27.54
C TRP A 22 -5.30 -5.78 -28.42
N TRP A 23 -4.30 -5.34 -29.19
CA TRP A 23 -3.47 -6.25 -29.98
C TRP A 23 -2.77 -7.29 -29.09
N GLY A 24 -2.11 -6.84 -28.02
CA GLY A 24 -1.45 -7.73 -27.07
C GLY A 24 -2.42 -8.72 -26.40
N PHE A 25 -3.64 -8.30 -26.07
CA PHE A 25 -4.68 -9.19 -25.55
C PHE A 25 -5.09 -10.27 -26.56
N GLY A 26 -5.07 -9.94 -27.86
CA GLY A 26 -5.33 -10.91 -28.93
C GLY A 26 -4.23 -11.98 -29.07
N GLU A 27 -3.01 -11.71 -28.59
CA GLU A 27 -1.89 -12.66 -28.59
C GLU A 27 -1.84 -13.54 -27.33
N LEU A 28 -2.69 -13.27 -26.32
CA LEU A 28 -2.69 -14.06 -25.10
C LEU A 28 -3.18 -15.50 -25.36
N PRO A 29 -2.62 -16.49 -24.64
CA PRO A 29 -3.12 -17.85 -24.68
C PRO A 29 -4.61 -17.89 -24.31
N VAL A 30 -5.37 -18.77 -24.98
CA VAL A 30 -6.78 -19.00 -24.64
C VAL A 30 -6.86 -19.52 -23.20
N PHE A 31 -7.87 -19.06 -22.47
CA PHE A 31 -8.11 -19.50 -21.11
C PHE A 31 -8.25 -21.03 -21.02
N GLY A 32 -7.63 -21.64 -20.01
CA GLY A 32 -7.71 -23.09 -19.77
C GLY A 32 -6.80 -23.95 -20.63
N GLN A 33 -5.91 -23.37 -21.45
CA GLN A 33 -4.92 -24.16 -22.21
C GLN A 33 -3.96 -24.94 -21.28
N THR A 34 -3.57 -26.12 -21.74
CA THR A 34 -2.70 -27.05 -21.00
C THR A 34 -1.23 -26.69 -21.06
N HIS A 35 -0.79 -25.91 -22.05
CA HIS A 35 0.60 -25.50 -22.22
C HIS A 35 0.74 -24.00 -22.04
N HIS A 36 1.56 -23.58 -21.09
CA HIS A 36 1.88 -22.17 -20.87
C HIS A 36 3.28 -22.06 -20.29
N LEU A 37 4.28 -21.79 -21.15
CA LEU A 37 5.71 -21.85 -20.81
C LEU A 37 6.05 -21.17 -19.48
N TYR A 38 5.64 -19.92 -19.30
CA TYR A 38 5.93 -19.18 -18.07
C TYR A 38 5.28 -19.80 -16.83
N ARG A 39 3.97 -20.09 -16.85
CA ARG A 39 3.24 -20.79 -15.78
C ARG A 39 3.91 -22.11 -15.43
N ASP A 40 4.24 -22.92 -16.43
CA ASP A 40 4.73 -24.28 -16.22
C ASP A 40 6.12 -24.28 -15.56
N LEU A 41 6.94 -23.28 -15.85
CA LEU A 41 8.21 -23.03 -15.17
C LEU A 41 8.01 -22.43 -13.78
N ALA A 42 7.22 -21.36 -13.67
CA ALA A 42 7.04 -20.60 -12.43
C ALA A 42 6.34 -21.41 -11.34
N VAL A 43 5.26 -22.13 -11.68
CA VAL A 43 4.53 -22.98 -10.73
C VAL A 43 5.42 -24.14 -10.27
N ARG A 44 6.16 -24.79 -11.17
CA ARG A 44 7.08 -25.86 -10.79
C ARG A 44 8.18 -25.35 -9.87
N ALA A 45 8.77 -24.20 -10.17
CA ALA A 45 9.77 -23.56 -9.34
C ALA A 45 9.21 -23.08 -7.99
N ALA A 46 7.93 -22.69 -7.93
CA ALA A 46 7.28 -22.31 -6.69
C ALA A 46 7.04 -23.53 -5.78
N LEU A 47 6.56 -24.64 -6.37
CA LEU A 47 6.28 -25.88 -5.66
C LEU A 47 7.54 -26.65 -5.22
N SER A 48 8.72 -26.29 -5.74
CA SER A 48 10.00 -26.86 -5.27
C SER A 48 10.55 -26.18 -4.02
N ARG A 49 9.87 -25.15 -3.50
CA ARG A 49 10.24 -24.41 -2.29
C ARG A 49 9.51 -24.94 -1.06
N ALA A 50 10.06 -24.65 0.12
CA ALA A 50 9.49 -25.03 1.40
C ALA A 50 8.38 -24.05 1.87
N THR A 51 7.41 -23.76 0.99
CA THR A 51 6.29 -22.86 1.26
C THR A 51 5.01 -23.47 0.68
N ALA A 52 3.91 -23.41 1.43
CA ALA A 52 2.61 -23.88 0.93
C ALA A 52 1.93 -22.81 0.06
N ASN A 53 2.39 -21.56 0.14
CA ASN A 53 1.89 -20.45 -0.65
C ASN A 53 2.75 -20.23 -1.90
N ALA A 54 2.27 -20.72 -3.05
CA ALA A 54 2.94 -20.55 -4.33
C ALA A 54 3.11 -19.07 -4.74
N VAL A 55 2.16 -18.20 -4.37
CA VAL A 55 2.26 -16.76 -4.67
C VAL A 55 3.39 -16.13 -3.86
N ALA A 56 3.54 -16.50 -2.59
CA ALA A 56 4.67 -16.05 -1.77
C ALA A 56 6.01 -16.48 -2.38
N SER A 57 6.13 -17.72 -2.86
CA SER A 57 7.34 -18.17 -3.56
C SER A 57 7.61 -17.37 -4.83
N VAL A 58 6.59 -17.11 -5.65
CA VAL A 58 6.76 -16.31 -6.87
C VAL A 58 7.25 -14.91 -6.51
N ASN A 59 6.63 -14.24 -5.53
CA ASN A 59 6.96 -12.86 -5.18
C ASN A 59 8.33 -12.72 -4.51
N PHE A 60 8.71 -13.65 -3.62
CA PHE A 60 9.94 -13.53 -2.82
C PHE A 60 11.13 -14.34 -3.34
N ASP A 61 10.91 -15.45 -4.06
CA ASP A 61 12.01 -16.29 -4.59
C ASP A 61 12.28 -16.03 -6.07
N GLN A 62 11.23 -15.79 -6.88
CA GLN A 62 11.37 -15.70 -8.34
C GLN A 62 11.35 -14.25 -8.84
N ARG A 63 10.52 -13.41 -8.22
CA ARG A 63 10.26 -12.02 -8.60
C ARG A 63 10.54 -11.05 -7.46
N ALA A 64 11.56 -11.36 -6.65
CA ALA A 64 11.94 -10.55 -5.48
C ALA A 64 12.20 -9.09 -5.83
N LEU A 65 12.78 -8.81 -7.01
CA LEU A 65 13.05 -7.46 -7.48
C LEU A 65 11.78 -6.67 -7.81
N ASP A 66 10.72 -7.35 -8.28
CA ASP A 66 9.44 -6.69 -8.54
C ASP A 66 8.80 -6.27 -7.21
N THR A 67 8.78 -7.18 -6.22
CA THR A 67 8.33 -6.88 -4.85
C THR A 67 9.15 -5.75 -4.21
N LEU A 68 10.48 -5.75 -4.37
CA LEU A 68 11.33 -4.66 -3.89
C LEU A 68 11.01 -3.33 -4.58
N GLY A 69 10.72 -3.36 -5.88
CA GLY A 69 10.28 -2.20 -6.64
C GLY A 69 8.94 -1.65 -6.13
N GLU A 70 7.96 -2.52 -5.88
CA GLU A 70 6.67 -2.15 -5.30
C GLU A 70 6.83 -1.46 -3.94
N GLU A 71 7.63 -2.03 -3.03
CA GLU A 71 7.89 -1.43 -1.71
C GLU A 71 8.65 -0.11 -1.82
N THR A 72 9.58 0.01 -2.78
CA THR A 72 10.29 1.27 -3.05
C THR A 72 9.33 2.36 -3.52
N ILE A 73 8.36 2.03 -4.39
CA ILE A 73 7.33 2.98 -4.84
C ILE A 73 6.44 3.40 -3.67
N LEU A 74 6.03 2.47 -2.81
CA LEU A 74 5.22 2.76 -1.62
C LEU A 74 5.98 3.70 -0.67
N PHE A 75 7.21 3.34 -0.32
CA PHE A 75 8.07 4.13 0.55
C PHE A 75 8.35 5.53 -0.01
N GLY A 76 8.70 5.61 -1.30
CA GLY A 76 8.90 6.87 -2.01
C GLY A 76 7.65 7.74 -2.04
N SER A 77 6.46 7.12 -2.19
CA SER A 77 5.18 7.83 -2.13
C SER A 77 4.91 8.42 -0.75
N VAL A 78 5.20 7.67 0.33
CA VAL A 78 5.06 8.17 1.71
C VAL A 78 6.00 9.34 1.97
N ILE A 79 7.27 9.23 1.61
CA ILE A 79 8.24 10.33 1.74
C ILE A 79 7.78 11.54 0.92
N GLY A 80 7.35 11.34 -0.33
CA GLY A 80 6.88 12.41 -1.20
C GLY A 80 5.69 13.14 -0.62
N VAL A 81 4.69 12.42 -0.09
CA VAL A 81 3.53 13.00 0.60
C VAL A 81 3.97 13.77 1.84
N MET A 82 4.88 13.22 2.66
CA MET A 82 5.37 13.91 3.86
C MET A 82 6.15 15.19 3.52
N ALA A 83 6.96 15.16 2.46
CA ALA A 83 7.70 16.33 1.99
C ALA A 83 6.77 17.42 1.44
N LEU A 84 5.75 17.03 0.65
CA LEU A 84 4.77 17.96 0.07
C LEU A 84 3.80 18.54 1.11
N LEU A 85 3.45 17.76 2.15
CA LEU A 85 2.54 18.19 3.22
C LEU A 85 3.26 18.75 4.45
N ARG A 86 4.58 18.96 4.37
CA ARG A 86 5.36 19.56 5.46
C ARG A 86 4.87 21.00 5.67
N PRO A 87 4.29 21.35 6.84
CA PRO A 87 3.79 22.70 7.07
C PRO A 87 4.94 23.71 7.07
N ALA A 88 4.74 24.84 6.38
CA ALA A 88 5.65 25.98 6.49
C ALA A 88 5.65 26.52 7.94
N VAL A 89 6.75 27.14 8.37
CA VAL A 89 6.86 27.71 9.73
C VAL A 89 5.71 28.68 10.02
N GLU A 90 5.35 29.50 9.04
CA GLU A 90 4.24 30.46 9.10
C GLU A 90 2.86 29.79 9.22
N GLU A 91 2.67 28.61 8.62
CA GLU A 91 1.43 27.81 8.74
C GLU A 91 1.25 27.19 10.13
N ARG A 92 2.35 26.94 10.86
CA ARG A 92 2.29 26.42 12.24
C ARG A 92 1.77 27.46 13.22
N GLU A 93 2.10 28.73 13.01
CA GLU A 93 1.65 29.85 13.86
C GLU A 93 0.17 30.19 13.63
N TYR A 94 -0.34 30.01 12.41
CA TYR A 94 -1.74 30.32 12.08
C TYR A 94 -2.74 29.20 12.41
N ARG A 95 -2.26 27.96 12.59
CA ARG A 95 -3.11 26.82 12.96
C ARG A 95 -3.44 26.90 14.45
N GLN A 96 -4.36 27.79 14.82
CA GLN A 96 -5.07 27.69 16.09
C GLN A 96 -5.61 26.25 16.22
N PRO A 97 -5.54 25.61 17.40
CA PRO A 97 -6.20 24.33 17.59
C PRO A 97 -7.68 24.58 17.42
N ALA A 98 -8.19 24.34 16.21
CA ALA A 98 -9.62 24.31 15.96
C ALA A 98 -10.22 23.44 17.06
N ASN A 99 -11.25 23.94 17.75
CA ASN A 99 -12.02 23.17 18.71
C ASN A 99 -12.52 21.91 18.00
N ARG A 100 -11.71 20.85 18.02
CA ARG A 100 -12.00 19.59 17.36
C ARG A 100 -13.20 19.04 18.11
N ALA A 101 -14.33 18.94 17.43
CA ALA A 101 -15.54 18.37 17.98
C ALA A 101 -15.17 17.06 18.69
N ALA A 102 -15.50 16.96 19.97
CA ALA A 102 -15.21 15.77 20.75
C ALA A 102 -15.92 14.58 20.07
N THR A 103 -15.15 13.58 19.65
CA THR A 103 -15.72 12.32 19.17
C THR A 103 -16.54 11.68 20.27
N LEU A 104 -17.67 11.06 19.91
CA LEU A 104 -18.52 10.33 20.85
C LEU A 104 -17.70 9.22 21.53
N ASP A 105 -17.96 8.96 22.80
CA ASP A 105 -17.22 7.93 23.55
C ASP A 105 -17.40 6.53 22.94
N ALA A 106 -18.58 6.24 22.38
CA ALA A 106 -18.82 5.02 21.62
C ALA A 106 -17.87 4.90 20.40
N THR A 107 -17.62 6.00 19.68
CA THR A 107 -16.70 6.03 18.54
C THR A 107 -15.26 5.80 18.98
N ARG A 108 -14.84 6.41 20.09
CA ARG A 108 -13.50 6.19 20.68
C ARG A 108 -13.30 4.74 21.11
N PHE A 109 -14.32 4.16 21.74
CA PHE A 109 -14.31 2.76 22.15
C PHE A 109 -14.08 1.82 20.97
N VAL A 110 -14.77 2.07 19.84
CA VAL A 110 -14.55 1.30 18.60
C VAL A 110 -13.10 1.40 18.12
N GLY A 111 -12.51 2.60 18.11
CA GLY A 111 -11.10 2.78 17.74
C GLY A 111 -10.11 2.03 18.65
N TYR A 112 -10.35 2.06 19.97
CA TYR A 112 -9.52 1.33 20.94
C TYR A 112 -9.64 -0.18 20.81
N LEU A 113 -10.82 -0.69 20.48
CA LEU A 113 -11.04 -2.11 20.25
C LEU A 113 -10.46 -2.56 18.90
N ALA A 114 -10.59 -1.73 17.86
CA ALA A 114 -10.09 -2.02 16.52
C ALA A 114 -8.57 -2.16 16.49
N LEU A 115 -7.84 -1.33 17.23
CA LEU A 115 -6.37 -1.35 17.21
C LEU A 115 -5.75 -2.73 17.52
N PRO A 116 -5.98 -3.35 18.70
CA PRO A 116 -5.39 -4.65 19.01
C PRO A 116 -5.88 -5.76 18.08
N VAL A 117 -7.12 -5.68 17.60
CA VAL A 117 -7.67 -6.65 16.63
C VAL A 117 -6.95 -6.53 15.29
N SER A 118 -6.83 -5.32 14.73
CA SER A 118 -6.10 -5.06 13.49
C SER A 118 -4.62 -5.42 13.61
N LEU A 119 -3.99 -5.16 14.76
CA LEU A 119 -2.61 -5.58 15.00
C LEU A 119 -2.47 -7.10 15.02
N ALA A 120 -3.33 -7.81 15.75
CA ALA A 120 -3.29 -9.27 15.82
C ALA A 120 -3.52 -9.91 14.44
N VAL A 121 -4.55 -9.48 13.72
CA VAL A 121 -4.87 -9.98 12.37
C VAL A 121 -3.77 -9.61 11.37
N GLY A 122 -3.28 -8.37 11.42
CA GLY A 122 -2.22 -7.91 10.54
C GLY A 122 -0.93 -8.71 10.74
N LEU A 123 -0.50 -8.91 12.00
CA LEU A 123 0.68 -9.72 12.32
C LEU A 123 0.50 -11.19 11.93
N ASP A 124 -0.69 -11.75 12.15
CA ASP A 124 -1.02 -13.11 11.73
C ASP A 124 -0.84 -13.30 10.21
N LEU A 125 -1.37 -12.36 9.41
CA LEU A 125 -1.21 -12.36 7.96
C LEU A 125 0.25 -12.27 7.49
N VAL A 126 1.09 -11.51 8.21
CA VAL A 126 2.52 -11.39 7.89
C VAL A 126 3.26 -12.69 8.23
N VAL A 127 3.11 -13.17 9.47
CA VAL A 127 3.83 -14.35 9.97
C VAL A 127 3.45 -15.61 9.19
N HIS A 128 2.15 -15.78 8.90
CA HIS A 128 1.64 -16.94 8.18
C HIS A 128 1.58 -16.76 6.66
N GLY A 129 2.15 -15.67 6.11
CA GLY A 129 2.11 -15.39 4.66
C GLY A 129 2.72 -16.48 3.77
N HIS A 130 3.58 -17.34 4.31
CA HIS A 130 4.14 -18.50 3.62
C HIS A 130 3.20 -19.74 3.61
N LEU A 131 2.14 -19.73 4.42
CA LEU A 131 1.18 -20.83 4.55
C LEU A 131 -0.20 -20.45 4.01
N THR A 132 -0.69 -19.28 4.38
CA THR A 132 -2.04 -18.81 4.06
C THR A 132 -2.01 -17.71 2.99
N PRO A 133 -3.11 -17.51 2.23
CA PRO A 133 -3.26 -16.32 1.40
C PRO A 133 -3.09 -15.05 2.23
N GLY A 134 -2.29 -14.10 1.74
CA GLY A 134 -1.90 -12.91 2.50
C GLY A 134 -0.45 -12.57 2.24
N GLY A 135 0.24 -12.11 3.29
CA GLY A 135 1.64 -11.70 3.25
C GLY A 135 1.89 -10.33 3.87
N GLY A 136 3.10 -9.82 3.62
CA GLY A 136 3.60 -8.55 4.18
C GLY A 136 2.70 -7.36 3.86
N PHE A 137 2.36 -7.17 2.59
CA PHE A 137 1.60 -6.00 2.14
C PHE A 137 0.18 -5.96 2.75
N GLN A 138 -0.59 -7.04 2.63
CA GLN A 138 -1.95 -7.09 3.16
C GLN A 138 -1.96 -6.95 4.68
N GLY A 139 -1.05 -7.62 5.38
CA GLY A 139 -0.89 -7.47 6.82
C GLY A 139 -0.54 -6.03 7.21
N GLY A 140 0.37 -5.39 6.47
CA GLY A 140 0.73 -3.98 6.65
C GLY A 140 -0.47 -3.03 6.45
N VAL A 141 -1.29 -3.25 5.43
CA VAL A 141 -2.52 -2.47 5.20
C VAL A 141 -3.50 -2.63 6.36
N VAL A 142 -3.69 -3.84 6.89
CA VAL A 142 -4.57 -4.07 8.05
C VAL A 142 -4.05 -3.35 9.30
N VAL A 143 -2.75 -3.42 9.58
CA VAL A 143 -2.11 -2.67 10.69
C VAL A 143 -2.29 -1.17 10.51
N ALA A 144 -2.00 -0.65 9.31
CA ALA A 144 -2.13 0.76 8.98
C ALA A 144 -3.58 1.25 9.12
N ALA A 145 -4.56 0.43 8.71
CA ALA A 145 -5.98 0.72 8.89
C ALA A 145 -6.36 0.80 10.38
N GLY A 146 -5.86 -0.10 11.22
CA GLY A 146 -6.08 -0.03 12.67
C GLY A 146 -5.55 1.27 13.31
N LEU A 147 -4.34 1.67 12.93
CA LEU A 147 -3.75 2.94 13.35
C LEU A 147 -4.54 4.15 12.82
N HIS A 148 -5.02 4.08 11.58
CA HIS A 148 -5.82 5.13 10.97
C HIS A 148 -7.20 5.26 11.63
N LEU A 149 -7.84 4.14 11.97
CA LEU A 149 -9.08 4.12 12.74
C LEU A 149 -8.90 4.81 14.09
N LEU A 150 -7.82 4.50 14.82
CA LEU A 150 -7.51 5.17 16.09
C LEU A 150 -7.33 6.69 15.92
N TYR A 151 -6.73 7.12 14.81
CA TYR A 151 -6.57 8.54 14.47
C TYR A 151 -7.93 9.23 14.23
N ILE A 152 -8.79 8.66 13.37
CA ILE A 152 -10.07 9.29 13.03
C ILE A 152 -11.09 9.22 14.18
N THR A 153 -11.01 8.22 15.06
CA THR A 153 -11.89 8.12 16.24
C THR A 153 -11.50 9.10 17.35
N GLY A 154 -10.47 9.93 17.15
CA GLY A 154 -10.21 11.10 17.98
C GLY A 154 -9.36 10.86 19.22
N SER A 155 -8.62 9.74 19.29
CA SER A 155 -7.66 9.51 20.37
C SER A 155 -6.28 10.08 20.03
N PHE A 156 -6.20 11.41 19.86
CA PHE A 156 -4.94 12.09 19.57
C PHE A 156 -3.88 11.84 20.65
N ARG A 157 -4.29 11.70 21.93
CA ARG A 157 -3.38 11.37 23.05
C ARG A 157 -2.77 9.97 22.96
N ALA A 158 -3.51 8.98 22.44
CA ALA A 158 -2.93 7.64 22.21
C ALA A 158 -2.02 7.64 21.00
N LEU A 159 -2.35 8.40 19.95
CA LEU A 159 -1.48 8.58 18.80
C LEU A 159 -0.20 9.34 19.15
N ASP A 160 -0.26 10.40 19.96
CA ASP A 160 0.92 11.16 20.40
C ASP A 160 1.89 10.27 21.21
N ARG A 161 1.39 9.32 22.00
CA ARG A 161 2.24 8.34 22.69
C ARG A 161 2.89 7.33 21.72
N LEU A 162 2.23 7.04 20.60
CA LEU A 162 2.73 6.11 19.58
C LEU A 162 3.62 6.80 18.52
N ARG A 163 3.62 8.14 18.47
CA ARG A 163 4.34 8.91 17.47
C ARG A 163 5.77 9.18 17.96
N PRO A 164 6.81 8.60 17.34
CA PRO A 164 8.18 8.92 17.69
C PRO A 164 8.55 10.23 16.97
N VAL A 165 7.93 11.35 17.37
CA VAL A 165 8.24 12.67 16.79
C VAL A 165 9.74 12.97 16.95
N ASN A 166 10.31 12.58 18.09
CA ASN A 166 11.71 12.81 18.42
C ASN A 166 12.71 12.08 17.51
N VAL A 167 12.33 11.02 16.78
CA VAL A 167 13.30 10.26 15.95
C VAL A 167 13.48 10.92 14.58
N PHE A 168 12.46 11.60 14.06
CA PHE A 168 12.56 12.34 12.80
C PHE A 168 13.30 13.67 12.98
N ASP A 169 13.23 14.29 14.16
CA ASP A 169 13.99 15.50 14.50
C ASP A 169 15.50 15.23 14.65
N VAL A 170 15.89 13.99 14.99
CA VAL A 170 17.31 13.61 15.13
C VAL A 170 18.05 13.64 13.79
N GLY A 171 17.35 13.49 12.66
CA GLY A 171 17.92 13.66 11.32
C GLY A 171 18.01 15.10 10.83
N GLU A 172 17.49 16.07 11.60
CA GLU A 172 17.53 17.52 11.29
C GLU A 172 18.65 18.28 12.04
N ALA A 173 19.52 17.58 12.80
CA ALA A 173 20.74 18.14 13.41
C ALA A 173 22.00 17.76 12.63
#